data_AF-A0A960A5F8-F1
#
_entry.id   AF-A0A960A5F8-F1
#
_cell.length_a   1.000
_cell.length_b   1.000
_cell.length_c   1.000
_cell.angle_alpha   90.00
_cell.angle_beta   90.00
_cell.angle_gamma   90.00
#
_symmetry.space_group_name_H-M   'P 1'
#
loop_
_entity.id
_entity.type
_entity.pdbx_description
1 polymer ?
#
loop_
_entity_poly.entity_id
_entity_poly.type
_entity_poly.pdbx_seq_one_letter_code
_entity_poly.pdbx_strand_id
1 'polypeptide(L)' 'LEGEVVVIGLYNRLEIWQPAKWEAYTDMQEPSYSDIQEEILPGF' A
#
# COMPACT_ATOMS: atom_id res chain seq x y z
N LEU A 1 24.96 -8.22 -7.53
CA LEU A 1 23.89 -7.87 -6.57
C LEU A 1 22.63 -8.47 -7.14
N GLU A 2 22.18 -9.58 -6.57
CA GLU A 2 21.03 -10.35 -7.07
C GLU A 2 20.07 -10.56 -5.89
N GLY A 3 18.77 -10.42 -6.12
CA GLY A 3 17.75 -10.56 -5.10
C GLY A 3 16.37 -10.14 -5.60
N GLU A 4 15.33 -10.65 -4.95
CA GLU A 4 13.94 -10.30 -5.21
C GLU A 4 13.59 -8.92 -4.63
N VAL A 5 12.81 -8.15 -5.38
CA VAL A 5 12.41 -6.78 -5.01
C VAL A 5 10.94 -6.55 -5.37
N VAL A 6 10.28 -5.69 -4.61
CA VAL A 6 8.95 -5.18 -4.93
C VAL A 6 9.09 -3.79 -5.54
N VAL A 7 8.38 -3.53 -6.63
CA VAL A 7 8.43 -2.26 -7.36
C VAL A 7 7.02 -1.67 -7.43
N ILE A 8 6.90 -0.40 -7.03
CA ILE A 8 5.60 0.30 -6.98
C ILE A 8 5.72 1.64 -7.70
N GLY A 9 4.80 1.92 -8.60
CA GLY A 9 4.68 3.20 -9.29
C GLY A 9 3.56 4.05 -8.71
N LEU A 10 3.85 5.31 -8.42
CA LEU A 10 2.90 6.29 -7.89
C LEU A 10 3.07 7.63 -8.63
N TYR A 11 2.23 7.89 -9.63
CA TYR A 11 2.23 9.10 -10.46
C TYR A 11 3.61 9.53 -11.01
N ASN A 12 4.38 10.27 -10.21
CA ASN A 12 5.69 10.81 -10.55
C ASN A 12 6.83 10.18 -9.73
N ARG A 13 6.56 9.16 -8.91
CA ARG A 13 7.53 8.45 -8.07
C ARG A 13 7.52 6.95 -8.34
N LEU A 14 8.70 6.35 -8.29
CA LEU A 14 8.90 4.91 -8.23
C LEU A 14 9.50 4.55 -6.87
N GLU A 15 8.99 3.48 -6.27
CA GLU A 15 9.51 2.91 -5.03
C GLU A 15 10.05 1.52 -5.28
N ILE A 16 11.17 1.19 -4.65
CA ILE A 16 11.79 -0.13 -4.69
C ILE A 16 11.96 -0.59 -3.25
N TRP A 17 11.38 -1.74 -2.95
CA TRP A 17 11.30 -2.27 -1.60
C TRP A 17 11.93 -3.66 -1.53
N GLN A 18 12.44 -3.98 -0.35
CA GLN A 18 12.77 -5.35 0.02
C GLN A 18 11.47 -6.08 0.42
N PRO A 19 11.21 -7.32 -0.06
CA PRO A 19 9.92 -7.99 0.12
C PRO A 19 9.43 -8.03 1.58
N ALA A 20 10.29 -8.45 2.52
CA ALA A 20 9.92 -8.54 3.94
C ALA A 20 9.53 -7.18 4.57
N LYS A 21 10.10 -6.07 4.07
CA LYS A 21 9.73 -4.73 4.55
C LYS A 21 8.41 -4.26 3.97
N TRP A 22 8.14 -4.62 2.71
CA TRP A 22 6.88 -4.31 2.06
C TRP A 22 5.71 -5.04 2.71
N GLU A 23 5.88 -6.33 3.01
CA GLU A 23 4.88 -7.15 3.71
C GLU A 23 4.55 -6.56 5.09
N ALA A 24 5.57 -6.33 5.92
CA ALA A 24 5.39 -5.71 7.24
C ALA A 24 4.73 -4.32 7.17
N TYR A 25 5.08 -3.49 6.18
CA TYR A 25 4.46 -2.19 5.98
C TYR A 25 2.97 -2.31 5.61
N THR A 26 2.64 -3.25 4.72
CA THR A 26 1.26 -3.43 4.22
C THR A 26 0.37 -4.04 5.30
N ASP A 27 0.86 -5.01 6.05
CA ASP A 27 0.12 -5.64 7.16
C ASP A 27 -0.22 -4.64 8.28
N MET A 28 0.64 -3.65 8.52
CA MET A 28 0.36 -2.56 9.46
C MET A 28 -0.72 -1.60 8.95
N GLN A 29 -0.94 -1.53 7.63
CA GLN A 29 -1.91 -0.63 7.00
C GLN A 29 -3.29 -1.29 6.80
N GLU A 30 -3.36 -2.63 6.72
CA GLU A 30 -4.60 -3.42 6.62
C GLU A 30 -5.69 -3.05 7.64
N PRO A 31 -5.42 -2.77 8.94
CA PRO A 31 -6.49 -2.38 9.87
C PRO A 31 -7.03 -0.95 9.65
N SER A 32 -6.44 -0.14 8.76
CA SER A 32 -6.87 1.24 8.50
C SER A 32 -7.67 1.43 7.19
N TYR A 33 -7.72 0.44 6.30
CA TYR A 33 -8.47 0.55 5.03
C TYR A 33 -9.96 0.19 5.15
N SER A 34 -10.35 -0.58 6.19
CA SER A 34 -11.77 -0.85 6.47
C SER A 34 -12.49 0.37 7.06
N ASP A 35 -11.79 1.22 7.82
CA ASP A 35 -12.41 2.39 8.47
C ASP A 35 -12.55 3.61 7.54
N ILE A 36 -11.79 3.68 6.44
CA ILE A 36 -11.76 4.86 5.55
C ILE A 36 -12.76 4.73 4.38
N GLN A 37 -13.32 3.55 4.11
CA GLN A 37 -14.21 3.32 2.96
C GLN A 37 -15.70 3.54 3.25
N GLU A 38 -16.07 3.94 4.48
CA GLU A 38 -17.45 4.14 4.90
C GLU A 38 -17.86 5.63 4.96
N GLU A 39 -17.58 6.43 3.93
CA GLU A 39 -18.27 7.71 3.72
C GLU A 39 -18.31 8.15 2.26
N ILE A 40 -19.15 7.50 1.43
CA ILE A 40 -19.71 8.14 0.23
C ILE A 40 -21.21 7.87 0.20
N LEU A 41 -21.98 8.71 0.90
CA LEU A 41 -23.43 8.84 0.70
C LEU A 41 -23.73 10.20 0.06
N PRO A 42 -24.00 10.27 -1.25
CA PRO A 42 -24.84 11.33 -1.79
C PRO A 42 -26.31 10.92 -1.57
N GLY A 43 -27.02 11.68 -0.75
CA GLY A 43 -28.41 11.46 -0.38
C GLY A 43 -29.35 11.42 -1.59
N PHE A 44 -30.39 10.59 -1.47
CA PHE A 44 -31.61 10.62 -2.28
C PHE A 44 -32.78 11.04 -1.40
#